data_AF-A0A350C9U6-F1
#
_entry.id   AF-A0A350C9U6-F1
#
_cell.length_a   1.000
_cell.length_b   1.000
_cell.length_c   1.000
_cell.angle_alpha   90.00
_cell.angle_beta   90.00
_cell.angle_gamma   90.00
#
_symmetry.space_group_name_H-M   'P 1'
#
loop_
_entity.id
_entity.type
_entity.pdbx_description
1 polymer ?
#
loop_
_entity_poly.entity_id
_entity_poly.type
_entity_poly.pdbx_seq_one_letter_code
_entity_poly.pdbx_strand_id
1 'polypeptide(L)'
;MSSEILIPRIDCRQSDASELFRQLRQKLSPRGDVVSESGRQRTLELFGEALSPRDVVKRICEDVRREGLGAVLEYTRKLDRVELTLDSMRVTDAELR
;
A
#
# COMPACT_ATOMS: atom_id res chain seq x y z
N MET A 1 21.89 -21.27 -1.20
CA MET A 1 22.35 -20.39 -0.10
C MET A 1 21.12 -19.91 0.64
N SER A 2 20.80 -20.52 1.78
CA SER A 2 19.62 -20.19 2.57
C SER A 2 19.87 -18.84 3.24
N SER A 3 19.10 -17.79 2.90
CA SER A 3 19.26 -16.50 3.58
C SER A 3 18.82 -16.64 5.03
N GLU A 4 19.69 -16.26 5.95
CA GLU A 4 19.40 -16.28 7.38
C GLU A 4 18.23 -15.33 7.67
N ILE A 5 17.10 -15.85 8.15
CA ILE A 5 15.94 -15.01 8.46
C ILE A 5 16.20 -14.35 9.81
N LEU A 6 16.46 -13.05 9.79
CA LEU A 6 16.66 -12.22 10.98
C LEU A 6 15.30 -11.93 11.64
N ILE A 7 14.77 -12.90 12.38
CA ILE A 7 13.54 -12.74 13.17
C ILE A 7 13.92 -12.27 14.59
N PRO A 8 13.46 -11.09 15.05
CA PRO A 8 13.69 -10.64 16.41
C PRO A 8 13.11 -11.62 17.44
N ARG A 9 13.90 -11.94 18.48
CA ARG A 9 13.47 -12.77 19.62
C ARG A 9 13.32 -11.90 20.86
N ILE A 10 12.21 -12.05 21.57
CA ILE A 10 11.93 -11.33 22.82
C ILE A 10 12.01 -12.35 23.97
N ASP A 11 12.94 -12.15 24.90
CA ASP A 11 13.04 -12.94 26.13
C ASP A 11 12.25 -12.25 27.25
N CYS A 12 11.12 -12.83 27.66
CA CYS A 12 10.25 -12.27 28.69
C CYS A 12 10.87 -12.20 30.09
N ARG A 13 12.06 -12.78 30.30
CA ARG A 13 12.79 -12.69 31.57
C ARG A 13 13.60 -11.39 31.69
N GLN A 14 13.82 -10.69 30.58
CA GLN A 14 14.56 -9.44 30.56
C GLN A 14 13.63 -8.25 30.88
N SER A 15 14.18 -7.20 31.51
CA SER A 15 13.41 -6.03 31.93
C SER A 15 12.87 -5.18 30.78
N ASP A 16 13.41 -5.35 29.56
CA ASP A 16 13.04 -4.62 28.35
C ASP A 16 11.93 -5.28 27.53
N ALA A 17 11.48 -6.49 27.91
CA ALA A 17 10.49 -7.26 27.15
C ALA A 17 9.19 -6.47 26.86
N SER A 18 8.69 -5.74 27.85
CA SER A 18 7.48 -4.89 27.70
C SER A 18 7.65 -3.79 26.65
N GLU A 19 8.83 -3.19 26.58
CA GLU A 19 9.18 -2.15 25.62
C GLU A 19 9.35 -2.73 24.20
N LEU A 20 10.01 -3.89 24.09
CA LEU A 20 10.12 -4.61 22.82
C LEU A 20 8.75 -5.01 22.25
N PHE A 21 7.83 -5.47 23.11
CA PHE A 21 6.44 -5.73 22.70
C PHE A 21 5.70 -4.46 22.27
N ARG A 22 5.93 -3.32 22.93
CA ARG A 22 5.33 -2.05 22.53
C ARG A 22 5.79 -1.63 21.13
N GLN A 23 7.09 -1.74 20.84
CA GLN A 23 7.66 -1.44 19.53
C GLN A 23 7.14 -2.40 18.44
N LEU A 24 7.06 -3.70 18.75
CA LEU A 24 6.51 -4.69 17.82
C LEU A 24 5.05 -4.38 17.50
N ARG A 25 4.22 -4.10 18.51
CA ARG A 25 2.82 -3.72 18.31
C ARG A 25 2.69 -2.44 17.48
N GLN A 26 3.61 -1.49 17.62
CA GLN A 26 3.62 -0.27 16.80
C GLN A 26 3.92 -0.59 15.32
N LYS A 27 4.88 -1.48 15.05
CA LYS A 27 5.22 -1.93 13.69
C LYS A 27 4.11 -2.76 13.03
N LEU A 28 3.45 -3.61 13.82
CA LEU A 28 2.35 -4.48 13.36
C LEU A 28 0.97 -3.81 13.48
N SER A 29 0.93 -2.54 13.91
CA SER A 29 -0.32 -1.85 14.21
C SER A 29 -1.18 -1.75 12.94
N PRO A 30 -2.47 -2.10 13.01
CA PRO A 30 -3.40 -2.06 11.87
C PRO A 30 -3.77 -0.63 11.45
N ARG A 31 -3.13 0.41 12.01
CA ARG A 31 -3.42 1.79 11.65
C ARG A 31 -3.12 2.09 10.19
N GLY A 32 -2.21 1.33 9.58
CA GLY A 32 -1.88 1.43 8.15
C GLY A 32 -0.89 2.54 7.82
N ASP A 33 -0.24 3.13 8.83
CA ASP A 33 0.61 4.32 8.67
C ASP A 33 2.06 3.95 8.25
N VAL A 34 2.39 2.66 8.25
CA VAL A 34 3.73 2.16 7.92
C VAL A 34 3.81 1.91 6.41
N VAL A 35 4.32 2.89 5.69
CA VAL A 35 4.69 2.79 4.27
C VAL A 35 6.21 2.77 4.13
N SER A 36 6.71 2.03 3.15
CA SER A 36 8.12 2.11 2.75
C SER A 36 8.43 3.52 2.24
N GLU A 37 9.72 3.89 2.26
CA GLU A 37 10.18 5.15 1.66
C GLU A 37 9.82 5.23 0.17
N SER A 38 9.96 4.12 -0.55
CA SER A 38 9.53 4.01 -1.95
C SER A 38 8.02 4.18 -2.16
N GLY A 39 7.19 3.92 -1.14
CA GLY A 39 5.75 4.19 -1.16
C GLY A 39 5.44 5.67 -0.95
N ARG A 40 6.17 6.34 -0.04
CA ARG A 40 6.05 7.79 0.17
C ARG A 40 6.47 8.58 -1.06
N GLN A 41 7.59 8.21 -1.68
CA GLN A 41 8.10 8.87 -2.88
C GLN A 41 7.11 8.75 -4.05
N ARG A 42 6.55 7.55 -4.26
CA ARG A 42 5.49 7.35 -5.26
C ARG A 42 4.23 8.16 -4.99
N THR A 43 3.86 8.33 -3.72
CA THR A 43 2.73 9.18 -3.34
C THR A 43 3.00 10.63 -3.73
N LEU A 44 4.20 11.14 -3.45
CA LEU A 44 4.61 12.49 -3.84
C LEU A 44 4.62 12.66 -5.37
N GLU A 45 5.16 11.70 -6.11
CA GLU A 45 5.19 11.72 -7.58
C GLU A 45 3.79 11.70 -8.19
N LEU A 46 2.87 10.96 -7.57
CA LEU A 46 1.50 10.77 -8.05
C LEU A 46 0.60 11.99 -7.78
N PHE A 47 0.68 12.55 -6.57
CA PHE A 47 -0.24 13.58 -6.08
C PHE A 47 0.38 14.98 -6.03
N GLY A 48 1.70 15.11 -6.19
CA GLY A 48 2.43 16.38 -6.06
C GLY A 48 2.61 16.85 -4.61
N GLU A 49 2.06 16.12 -3.64
CA GLU A 49 2.15 16.41 -2.21
C GLU A 49 2.34 15.12 -1.40
N ALA A 50 2.92 15.25 -0.21
CA ALA A 50 3.06 14.12 0.71
C ALA A 50 1.71 13.84 1.40
N LEU A 51 1.03 12.77 0.98
CA LEU A 51 -0.23 12.33 1.58
C LEU A 51 -0.01 11.13 2.51
N SER A 52 -0.83 11.04 3.57
CA SER A 52 -0.92 9.81 4.35
C SER A 52 -1.63 8.72 3.54
N PRO A 53 -1.43 7.42 3.86
CA PRO A 53 -2.13 6.34 3.16
C PRO A 53 -3.65 6.50 3.17
N ARG A 54 -4.21 7.04 4.25
CA ARG A 54 -5.65 7.30 4.38
C ARG A 54 -6.10 8.43 3.46
N ASP A 55 -5.31 9.49 3.36
CA ASP A 55 -5.63 10.64 2.50
C ASP A 55 -5.52 10.26 1.02
N VAL A 56 -4.55 9.42 0.65
CA VAL A 56 -4.45 8.83 -0.69
C VAL A 56 -5.72 8.07 -1.05
N VAL A 57 -6.14 7.13 -0.20
CA VAL A 57 -7.36 6.34 -0.44
C VAL A 57 -8.58 7.25 -0.54
N LYS A 58 -8.73 8.21 0.38
CA LYS A 58 -9.83 9.17 0.36
C LYS A 58 -9.87 9.95 -0.96
N ARG A 59 -8.74 10.48 -1.41
CA ARG A 59 -8.62 11.22 -2.67
C ARG A 59 -9.02 10.37 -3.87
N ILE A 60 -8.46 9.16 -3.99
CA ILE A 60 -8.79 8.24 -5.09
C ILE A 60 -10.30 7.95 -5.10
N CYS A 61 -10.90 7.66 -3.95
CA CYS A 61 -12.34 7.41 -3.85
C CYS A 61 -13.18 8.64 -4.23
N GLU A 62 -12.75 9.85 -3.87
CA GLU A 62 -13.42 11.11 -4.23
C GLU A 62 -13.33 11.39 -5.74
N ASP A 63 -12.18 11.12 -6.34
CA ASP A 63 -11.95 11.29 -7.79
C ASP A 63 -12.76 10.27 -8.58
N VAL A 64 -12.75 8.99 -8.18
CA VAL A 64 -13.60 7.95 -8.80
C VAL A 64 -15.08 8.26 -8.64
N ARG A 65 -15.50 8.84 -7.51
CA ARG A 65 -16.89 9.28 -7.33
C ARG A 65 -17.26 10.42 -8.29
N ARG A 66 -16.34 11.35 -8.55
CA ARG A 66 -16.59 12.56 -9.36
C ARG A 66 -16.46 12.29 -10.86
N GLU A 67 -15.47 11.51 -11.26
CA GLU A 67 -15.02 11.33 -12.64
C GLU A 67 -15.29 9.92 -13.17
N GLY A 68 -15.73 9.02 -12.29
CA GLY A 68 -16.12 7.66 -12.64
C GLY A 68 -14.96 6.85 -13.21
N LEU A 69 -15.21 6.22 -14.35
CA LEU A 69 -14.32 5.25 -14.96
C LEU A 69 -13.00 5.84 -15.47
N GLY A 70 -13.01 7.13 -15.86
CA GLY A 70 -11.79 7.81 -16.30
C GLY A 70 -10.74 7.86 -15.18
N ALA A 71 -11.15 8.17 -13.96
CA ALA A 71 -10.25 8.17 -12.80
C ALA A 71 -9.73 6.76 -12.48
N VAL A 72 -10.56 5.72 -12.62
CA VAL A 72 -10.13 4.33 -12.42
C VAL A 72 -9.01 3.98 -13.39
N LEU A 73 -9.21 4.21 -14.69
CA LEU A 73 -8.22 3.91 -15.72
C LEU A 73 -6.92 4.69 -15.48
N GLU A 74 -7.02 5.95 -15.08
CA GLU A 74 -5.84 6.76 -14.85
C GLU A 74 -5.04 6.34 -13.60
N TYR A 75 -5.73 6.01 -12.50
CA TYR A 75 -5.05 5.48 -11.32
C TYR A 75 -4.42 4.11 -11.58
N THR A 76 -5.06 3.24 -12.38
CA THR A 76 -4.46 1.97 -12.82
C THR A 76 -3.17 2.21 -13.61
N ARG A 77 -3.17 3.15 -14.56
CA ARG A 77 -1.96 3.49 -15.33
C ARG A 77 -0.83 3.98 -14.43
N LYS A 78 -1.13 4.83 -13.44
CA LYS A 78 -0.11 5.41 -12.56
C LYS A 78 0.39 4.45 -11.47
N LEU A 79 -0.50 3.62 -10.91
CA LEU A 79 -0.19 2.72 -9.79
C LEU A 79 0.30 1.35 -10.27
N ASP A 80 -0.42 0.74 -11.20
CA ASP A 80 -0.18 -0.63 -11.68
C ASP A 80 0.73 -0.65 -12.91
N ARG A 81 0.99 0.53 -13.51
CA ARG A 81 1.87 0.72 -14.68
C ARG A 81 1.44 -0.08 -15.91
N VAL A 82 0.12 -0.23 -16.08
CA VAL A 82 -0.50 -0.85 -17.24
C VAL A 82 -1.53 0.09 -17.84
N GLU A 83 -1.59 0.16 -19.17
CA GLU A 83 -2.64 0.89 -19.87
C GLU A 83 -3.81 -0.04 -20.15
N LEU A 84 -4.97 0.29 -19.59
CA LEU A 84 -6.24 -0.39 -19.85
C LEU A 84 -7.19 0.53 -20.60
N THR A 85 -8.08 -0.06 -21.37
CA THR A 85 -9.21 0.61 -22.01
C THR A 85 -10.52 0.04 -21.46
N LEU A 86 -11.66 0.60 -21.88
CA LEU A 86 -12.97 0.04 -21.56
C LEU A 86 -13.10 -1.41 -22.00
N ASP A 87 -12.52 -1.75 -23.14
CA ASP A 87 -12.62 -3.07 -23.75
C ASP A 87 -11.66 -4.08 -23.11
N SER A 88 -10.52 -3.63 -22.58
CA SER A 88 -9.49 -4.50 -22.01
C SER A 88 -9.51 -4.60 -20.48
N MET A 89 -10.25 -3.74 -19.78
CA MET A 89 -10.22 -3.75 -18.32
C MET A 89 -10.95 -4.93 -17.67
N ARG A 90 -11.80 -5.64 -18.42
CA ARG A 90 -12.46 -6.84 -17.94
C ARG A 90 -11.76 -8.05 -18.53
N VAL A 91 -11.44 -9.01 -17.66
CA VAL A 91 -10.95 -10.32 -18.06
C VAL A 91 -12.05 -11.03 -18.86
N THR A 92 -11.67 -11.63 -19.98
CA THR A 92 -12.59 -12.41 -20.83
C THR A 92 -12.82 -13.81 -20.28
N ASP A 93 -13.93 -14.45 -20.69
CA ASP A 93 -14.21 -15.84 -20.34
C ASP A 93 -13.12 -16.82 -20.83
N ALA A 94 -12.40 -16.47 -21.90
CA ALA A 94 -11.31 -17.28 -22.42
C ALA A 94 -10.06 -17.22 -21.53
N GLU A 95 -9.77 -16.05 -20.95
CA GLU A 95 -8.62 -15.83 -20.05
C GLU A 95 -8.84 -16.40 -18.64
N LEU A 96 -10.10 -16.61 -18.24
CA LEU A 96 -10.46 -17.20 -16.94
C LEU A 96 -10.33 -18.73 -16.88
N ARG A 97 -10.25 -19.42 -18.03
CA ARG A 97 -10.20 -20.88 -18.14
C ARG A 97 -8.77 -21.40 -18.06
#